data_AF-V5B7V0-F1
#
_entry.id   AF-V5B7V0-F1
#
_cell.length_a   1.000
_cell.length_b   1.000
_cell.length_c   1.000
_cell.angle_alpha   90.00
_cell.angle_beta   90.00
_cell.angle_gamma   90.00
#
_symmetry.space_group_name_H-M   'P 1'
#
loop_
_entity.id
_entity.type
_entity.pdbx_description
1 polymer ?
#
loop_
_entity_poly.entity_id
_entity_poly.type
_entity_poly.pdbx_seq_one_letter_code
_entity_poly.pdbx_strand_id
1 'polypeptide(L)'
;MLHRTGVVMAPRSGISGDASDAATRRGVEETRRPEWTMSSTVEDILLGGSTLRTDMKLNDFLRNYVGGRAVVGKDYNVTMQAFFQEPGAYVKKQQLLRIIFILTEYQVYKLHHKGVFFLEQWRDYERKDTVTPLARGKLNAAFTQIQRESREAEERLRGTQEMKFTISTTIEFVLFTGIVRVMEVKLNQLIKRRFDGKALWTSIGMS
;
A
#
# COMPACT_ATOMS: atom_id res chain seq x y z
N MET A 1 -30.09 81.44 31.02
CA MET A 1 -30.51 80.59 29.88
C MET A 1 -29.28 79.77 29.51
N LEU A 2 -29.23 78.43 29.63
CA LEU A 2 -30.03 77.41 28.93
C LEU A 2 -29.82 77.52 27.40
N HIS A 3 -29.23 76.57 26.66
CA HIS A 3 -28.66 75.23 26.97
C HIS A 3 -27.28 75.07 26.24
N ARG A 4 -26.65 73.92 25.87
CA ARG A 4 -26.99 72.48 25.89
C ARG A 4 -25.75 71.56 25.79
N THR A 5 -25.96 70.29 26.15
CA THR A 5 -25.33 68.99 25.74
C THR A 5 -24.42 69.00 24.49
N GLY A 6 -23.30 68.27 24.38
CA GLY A 6 -22.61 67.38 25.34
C GLY A 6 -22.73 65.86 25.07
N VAL A 7 -21.81 65.26 24.30
CA VAL A 7 -21.66 63.79 24.18
C VAL A 7 -20.18 63.40 24.27
N VAL A 8 -19.83 62.59 25.27
CA VAL A 8 -18.54 61.89 25.36
C VAL A 8 -18.77 60.44 24.95
N MET A 9 -18.01 59.94 23.99
CA MET A 9 -18.03 58.52 23.61
C MET A 9 -17.00 57.74 24.42
N ALA A 10 -17.48 56.87 25.33
CA ALA A 10 -16.65 55.94 26.08
C ALA A 10 -16.26 54.71 25.22
N PRO A 11 -15.10 54.09 25.46
CA PRO A 11 -14.69 52.87 24.75
C PRO A 11 -15.58 51.69 25.12
N ARG A 12 -16.05 50.93 24.13
CA ARG A 12 -16.76 49.65 24.36
C ARG A 12 -15.81 48.47 24.15
N SER A 13 -15.60 47.72 25.22
CA SER A 13 -14.98 46.39 25.18
C SER A 13 -15.82 45.43 24.33
N GLY A 14 -15.16 44.51 23.61
CA GLY A 14 -15.82 43.75 22.54
C GLY A 14 -15.07 42.51 22.05
N ILE A 15 -14.84 41.54 22.96
CA ILE A 15 -14.71 40.09 22.68
C ILE A 15 -13.43 39.63 21.94
N SER A 16 -12.72 38.68 22.56
CA SER A 16 -11.69 37.87 21.91
C SER A 16 -12.33 36.85 20.96
N GLY A 17 -11.85 36.74 19.72
CA GLY A 17 -12.45 35.90 18.69
C GLY A 17 -11.44 35.37 17.67
N ASP A 18 -10.99 34.14 17.92
CA ASP A 18 -10.39 33.18 16.98
C ASP A 18 -9.31 33.71 16.00
N ALA A 19 -8.04 33.51 16.38
CA ALA A 19 -6.90 33.62 15.47
C ALA A 19 -6.91 32.41 14.50
N SER A 20 -7.78 32.48 13.50
CA SER A 20 -8.29 31.32 12.74
C SER A 20 -7.18 30.37 12.26
N ASP A 21 -7.34 29.10 12.60
CA ASP A 21 -6.30 28.07 12.57
C ASP A 21 -5.94 27.60 11.14
N ALA A 22 -5.19 28.45 10.45
CA ALA A 22 -4.68 28.18 9.10
C ALA A 22 -3.50 27.18 9.07
N ALA A 23 -2.95 26.78 10.23
CA ALA A 23 -1.81 25.87 10.32
C ALA A 23 -2.25 24.39 10.29
N THR A 24 -3.36 24.06 10.95
CA THR A 24 -3.76 22.67 11.25
C THR A 24 -4.23 21.85 10.02
N ARG A 25 -4.43 22.47 8.85
CA ARG A 25 -4.82 21.76 7.60
C ARG A 25 -3.66 21.11 6.82
N ARG A 26 -2.49 20.93 7.42
CA ARG A 26 -1.35 20.15 6.85
C ARG A 26 -1.02 18.87 7.62
N GLY A 27 -1.92 18.38 8.48
CA GLY A 27 -1.67 17.25 9.39
C GLY A 27 -2.62 16.05 9.31
N VAL A 28 -3.61 16.04 8.41
CA VAL A 28 -4.61 14.93 8.33
C VAL A 28 -4.85 14.49 6.88
N GLU A 29 -3.76 14.30 6.15
CA GLU A 29 -3.72 13.45 4.95
C GLU A 29 -2.37 12.71 4.94
N GLU A 30 -2.08 12.02 6.06
CA GLU A 30 -1.22 10.84 6.00
C GLU A 30 -1.94 9.82 5.11
N THR A 31 -1.69 9.94 3.80
CA THR A 31 -2.22 9.06 2.77
C THR A 31 -1.67 7.67 3.06
N ARG A 32 -2.42 6.87 3.81
CA ARG A 32 -2.15 5.44 4.00
C ARG A 32 -1.97 4.86 2.62
N ARG A 33 -0.74 4.44 2.29
CA ARG A 33 -0.45 3.87 0.98
C ARG A 33 -1.42 2.72 0.77
N PRO A 34 -2.13 2.65 -0.38
CA PRO A 34 -3.01 1.53 -0.64
C PRO A 34 -2.21 0.23 -0.53
N GLU A 35 -2.65 -0.67 0.35
CA GLU A 35 -2.09 -2.02 0.50
C GLU A 35 -2.59 -2.89 -0.67
N TRP A 36 -2.13 -2.55 -1.87
CA TRP A 36 -2.41 -3.34 -3.06
C TRP A 36 -1.71 -4.69 -2.99
N THR A 37 -2.32 -5.69 -3.63
CA THR A 37 -1.80 -7.05 -3.76
C THR A 37 -1.93 -7.50 -5.21
N MET A 38 -1.41 -8.68 -5.55
CA MET A 38 -1.63 -9.28 -6.87
C MET A 38 -3.13 -9.58 -7.15
N SER A 39 -3.94 -9.72 -6.09
CA SER A 39 -5.40 -9.90 -6.15
C SER A 39 -6.21 -8.60 -6.03
N SER A 40 -5.58 -7.42 -5.95
CA SER A 40 -6.29 -6.16 -6.13
C SER A 40 -6.86 -6.06 -7.56
N THR A 41 -8.07 -5.52 -7.70
CA THR A 41 -8.67 -5.38 -9.03
C THR A 41 -8.05 -4.22 -9.80
N VAL A 42 -8.16 -4.25 -11.14
CA VAL A 42 -7.83 -3.09 -11.97
C VAL A 42 -8.76 -1.90 -11.66
N GLU A 43 -9.97 -2.16 -11.15
CA GLU A 43 -10.96 -1.17 -10.75
C GLU A 43 -10.51 -0.40 -9.49
N ASP A 44 -10.04 -1.11 -8.46
CA ASP A 44 -9.50 -0.52 -7.22
C ASP A 44 -8.33 0.44 -7.52
N ILE A 45 -7.39 0.00 -8.35
CA ILE A 45 -6.16 0.74 -8.67
C ILE A 45 -6.45 1.93 -9.59
N LEU A 46 -7.38 1.78 -10.55
CA LEU A 46 -7.67 2.80 -11.53
C LEU A 46 -8.70 3.84 -11.05
N LEU A 47 -9.77 3.41 -10.37
CA LEU A 47 -10.89 4.24 -9.93
C LEU A 47 -10.90 4.52 -8.41
N GLY A 48 -9.98 3.95 -7.63
CA GLY A 48 -9.87 4.21 -6.19
C GLY A 48 -11.00 3.58 -5.36
N GLY A 49 -11.47 2.40 -5.76
CA GLY A 49 -12.58 1.69 -5.09
C GLY A 49 -13.98 2.17 -5.48
N SER A 50 -14.11 3.02 -6.51
CA SER A 50 -15.42 3.39 -7.07
C SER A 50 -15.96 2.27 -7.96
N THR A 51 -17.10 1.70 -7.60
CA THR A 51 -17.69 0.53 -8.29
C THR A 51 -18.15 0.85 -9.71
N LEU A 52 -17.56 0.18 -10.71
CA LEU A 52 -17.99 0.26 -12.10
C LEU A 52 -19.10 -0.76 -12.39
N ARG A 53 -20.29 -0.26 -12.73
CA ARG A 53 -21.43 -1.13 -13.07
C ARG A 53 -21.26 -1.78 -14.45
N THR A 54 -20.80 -3.02 -14.48
CA THR A 54 -20.40 -3.74 -15.71
C THR A 54 -21.54 -4.06 -16.70
N ASP A 55 -22.81 -4.08 -16.26
CA ASP A 55 -23.99 -4.38 -17.10
C ASP A 55 -24.62 -3.15 -17.79
N MET A 56 -23.99 -1.97 -17.69
CA MET A 56 -24.58 -0.71 -18.19
C MET A 56 -24.67 -0.60 -19.72
N LYS A 57 -25.62 0.20 -20.22
CA LYS A 57 -25.73 0.56 -21.65
C LYS A 57 -24.95 1.82 -21.98
N LEU A 58 -24.75 2.06 -23.27
CA LEU A 58 -23.99 3.19 -23.79
C LEU A 58 -24.53 4.55 -23.30
N ASN A 59 -25.85 4.79 -23.29
CA ASN A 59 -26.40 6.04 -22.76
C ASN A 59 -26.24 6.18 -21.24
N ASP A 60 -26.20 5.07 -20.49
CA ASP A 60 -25.97 5.10 -19.04
C ASP A 60 -24.51 5.50 -18.76
N PHE A 61 -23.57 4.89 -19.48
CA PHE A 61 -22.14 5.25 -19.45
C PHE A 61 -21.92 6.72 -19.81
N LEU A 62 -22.50 7.18 -20.91
CA LEU A 62 -22.40 8.58 -21.36
C LEU A 62 -22.96 9.55 -20.32
N ARG A 63 -24.13 9.25 -19.74
CA ARG A 63 -24.78 10.09 -18.73
C ARG A 63 -23.95 10.21 -17.46
N ASN A 64 -23.27 9.14 -17.05
CA ASN A 64 -22.48 9.08 -15.82
C ASN A 64 -21.08 9.70 -15.97
N TYR A 65 -20.36 9.42 -17.07
CA TYR A 65 -18.92 9.74 -17.17
C TYR A 65 -18.55 10.76 -18.27
N VAL A 66 -19.44 11.02 -19.24
CA VAL A 66 -19.27 12.12 -20.23
C VAL A 66 -20.15 13.32 -19.88
N GLY A 67 -21.23 13.10 -19.14
CA GLY A 67 -22.17 14.10 -18.65
C GLY A 67 -23.49 14.12 -19.44
N GLY A 68 -24.59 14.39 -18.74
CA GLY A 68 -25.97 14.16 -19.19
C GLY A 68 -26.50 14.90 -20.43
N ARG A 69 -25.65 15.56 -21.23
CA ARG A 69 -25.97 16.03 -22.59
C ARG A 69 -25.38 15.13 -23.70
N ALA A 70 -24.50 14.18 -23.36
CA ALA A 70 -24.06 13.14 -24.28
C ALA A 70 -25.08 12.00 -24.31
N VAL A 71 -25.71 11.78 -25.47
CA VAL A 71 -26.72 10.74 -25.68
C VAL A 71 -26.69 10.30 -27.15
N VAL A 72 -26.86 9.01 -27.40
CA VAL A 72 -27.12 8.44 -28.74
C VAL A 72 -28.62 8.12 -28.91
N GLY A 73 -29.07 8.04 -30.16
CA GLY A 73 -30.44 7.65 -30.48
C GLY A 73 -30.81 6.29 -29.88
N LYS A 74 -32.11 6.07 -29.61
CA LYS A 74 -32.61 4.91 -28.85
C LYS A 74 -32.10 3.57 -29.42
N ASP A 75 -32.04 3.46 -30.73
CA ASP A 75 -31.68 2.24 -31.47
C ASP A 75 -30.17 1.95 -31.43
N TYR A 76 -29.37 2.96 -31.07
CA TYR A 76 -27.91 2.85 -30.84
C TYR A 76 -27.57 2.66 -29.35
N ASN A 77 -28.55 2.63 -28.44
CA ASN A 77 -28.34 2.44 -27.00
C ASN A 77 -28.13 0.96 -26.64
N VAL A 78 -27.04 0.38 -27.14
CA VAL A 78 -26.63 -1.00 -26.90
C VAL A 78 -25.89 -1.15 -25.56
N THR A 79 -25.62 -2.40 -25.16
CA THR A 79 -24.72 -2.69 -24.03
C THR A 79 -23.30 -2.21 -24.33
N MET A 80 -22.51 -1.88 -23.29
CA MET A 80 -21.10 -1.55 -23.47
C MET A 80 -20.30 -2.67 -24.17
N GLN A 81 -20.77 -3.92 -24.07
CA GLN A 81 -20.16 -5.09 -24.72
C GLN A 81 -20.30 -5.04 -26.25
N ALA A 82 -21.47 -4.69 -26.76
CA ALA A 82 -21.69 -4.50 -28.20
C ALA A 82 -20.97 -3.25 -28.71
N PHE A 83 -21.04 -2.15 -27.94
CA PHE A 83 -20.31 -0.92 -28.24
C PHE A 83 -18.80 -1.16 -28.35
N PHE A 84 -18.20 -1.99 -27.50
CA PHE A 84 -16.77 -2.30 -27.54
C PHE A 84 -16.32 -2.95 -28.86
N GLN A 85 -17.16 -3.80 -29.46
CA GLN A 85 -16.79 -4.53 -30.69
C GLN A 85 -16.74 -3.60 -31.91
N GLU A 86 -17.73 -2.70 -32.07
CA GLU A 86 -17.74 -1.73 -33.17
C GLU A 86 -18.19 -0.32 -32.70
N PRO A 87 -17.32 0.45 -32.01
CA PRO A 87 -17.68 1.77 -31.49
C PRO A 87 -18.18 2.75 -32.57
N GLY A 88 -17.63 2.61 -33.78
CA GLY A 88 -17.98 3.40 -34.97
C GLY A 88 -19.35 3.09 -35.57
N ALA A 89 -19.98 1.95 -35.25
CA ALA A 89 -21.37 1.70 -35.61
C ALA A 89 -22.29 2.67 -34.85
N TYR A 90 -22.10 2.77 -33.54
CA TYR A 90 -23.01 3.44 -32.60
C TYR A 90 -22.70 4.93 -32.38
N VAL A 91 -21.44 5.36 -32.47
CA VAL A 91 -21.03 6.75 -32.25
C VAL A 91 -20.28 7.30 -33.46
N LYS A 92 -20.99 8.00 -34.34
CA LYS A 92 -20.39 8.66 -35.53
C LYS A 92 -19.57 9.92 -35.19
N LYS A 93 -19.76 10.51 -34.01
CA LYS A 93 -19.03 11.72 -33.55
C LYS A 93 -17.63 11.34 -33.05
N GLN A 94 -16.61 11.50 -33.89
CA GLN A 94 -15.22 11.13 -33.57
C GLN A 94 -14.68 11.76 -32.28
N GLN A 95 -15.03 13.03 -32.00
CA GLN A 95 -14.65 13.69 -30.74
C GLN A 95 -15.29 13.02 -29.50
N LEU A 96 -16.49 12.44 -29.63
CA LEU A 96 -17.14 11.71 -28.54
C LEU A 96 -16.49 10.34 -28.33
N LEU A 97 -16.15 9.60 -29.41
CA LEU A 97 -15.33 8.39 -29.30
C LEU A 97 -13.99 8.65 -28.60
N ARG A 98 -13.31 9.74 -28.98
CA ARG A 98 -12.04 10.14 -28.34
C ARG A 98 -12.20 10.40 -26.84
N ILE A 99 -13.28 11.05 -26.42
CA ILE A 99 -13.57 11.28 -24.99
C ILE A 99 -13.83 9.94 -24.28
N ILE A 100 -14.71 9.09 -24.83
CA ILE A 100 -15.01 7.76 -24.25
C ILE A 100 -13.74 6.93 -24.08
N PHE A 101 -12.85 6.91 -25.08
CA PHE A 101 -11.63 6.11 -25.02
C PHE A 101 -10.58 6.65 -24.03
N ILE A 102 -10.63 7.93 -23.66
CA ILE A 102 -9.72 8.52 -22.67
C ILE A 102 -10.18 8.21 -21.23
N LEU A 103 -11.49 8.03 -21.00
CA LEU A 103 -12.06 7.75 -19.68
C LEU A 103 -11.50 6.47 -19.06
N THR A 104 -11.20 6.55 -17.76
CA THR A 104 -10.59 5.46 -16.99
C THR A 104 -11.56 4.29 -16.83
N GLU A 105 -12.83 4.61 -16.72
CA GLU A 105 -13.99 3.71 -16.61
C GLU A 105 -14.15 2.87 -17.89
N TYR A 106 -13.89 3.46 -19.06
CA TYR A 106 -13.84 2.71 -20.31
C TYR A 106 -12.59 1.81 -20.39
N GLN A 107 -11.45 2.24 -19.81
CA GLN A 107 -10.25 1.39 -19.74
C GLN A 107 -10.46 0.19 -18.83
N VAL A 108 -11.11 0.34 -17.67
CA VAL A 108 -11.53 -0.79 -16.81
C VAL A 108 -12.50 -1.69 -17.57
N TYR A 109 -13.54 -1.14 -18.21
CA TYR A 109 -14.49 -1.94 -19.02
C TYR A 109 -13.78 -2.75 -20.12
N LYS A 110 -12.85 -2.11 -20.83
CA LYS A 110 -12.01 -2.73 -21.86
C LYS A 110 -11.10 -3.83 -21.31
N LEU A 111 -10.54 -3.65 -20.12
CA LEU A 111 -9.70 -4.66 -19.46
C LEU A 111 -10.53 -5.88 -19.03
N HIS A 112 -11.70 -5.66 -18.43
CA HIS A 112 -12.64 -6.74 -18.07
C HIS A 112 -13.08 -7.54 -19.32
N HIS A 113 -13.43 -6.87 -20.44
CA HIS A 113 -13.74 -7.54 -21.72
C HIS A 113 -12.52 -8.15 -22.44
N LYS A 114 -11.31 -7.98 -21.88
CA LYS A 114 -10.08 -8.70 -22.27
C LYS A 114 -9.61 -9.72 -21.24
N GLY A 115 -10.43 -10.02 -20.22
CA GLY A 115 -10.11 -11.01 -19.20
C GLY A 115 -9.14 -10.53 -18.11
N VAL A 116 -8.86 -9.22 -18.06
CA VAL A 116 -7.95 -8.61 -17.09
C VAL A 116 -8.75 -7.90 -16.00
N PHE A 117 -9.03 -8.62 -14.92
CA PHE A 117 -9.76 -8.14 -13.74
C PHE A 117 -8.82 -7.80 -12.59
N PHE A 118 -7.72 -8.57 -12.43
CA PHE A 118 -6.78 -8.45 -11.32
C PHE A 118 -5.40 -7.97 -11.78
N LEU A 119 -4.62 -7.40 -10.85
CA LEU A 119 -3.26 -6.94 -11.12
C LEU A 119 -2.30 -8.08 -11.54
N GLU A 120 -2.53 -9.30 -11.05
CA GLU A 120 -1.84 -10.50 -11.57
C GLU A 120 -2.07 -10.69 -13.08
N GLN A 121 -3.33 -10.63 -13.55
CA GLN A 121 -3.63 -10.80 -14.98
C GLN A 121 -3.05 -9.65 -15.81
N TRP A 122 -2.90 -8.47 -15.22
CA TRP A 122 -2.20 -7.35 -15.84
C TRP A 122 -0.69 -7.61 -16.02
N ARG A 123 -0.03 -8.39 -15.15
CA ARG A 123 1.39 -8.78 -15.31
C ARG A 123 1.62 -9.37 -16.70
N ASP A 124 0.79 -10.34 -17.08
CA ASP A 124 1.00 -11.19 -18.26
C ASP A 124 0.24 -10.68 -19.51
N TYR A 125 -0.66 -9.70 -19.35
CA TYR A 125 -1.37 -9.08 -20.48
C TYR A 125 -0.39 -8.39 -21.46
N GLU A 126 -0.40 -8.82 -22.73
CA GLU A 126 0.50 -8.29 -23.77
C GLU A 126 0.11 -6.88 -24.24
N ARG A 127 -1.20 -6.64 -24.48
CA ARG A 127 -1.72 -5.52 -25.29
C ARG A 127 -1.88 -4.21 -24.49
N LYS A 128 -0.87 -3.94 -23.66
CA LYS A 128 -0.71 -2.77 -22.78
C LYS A 128 -0.49 -1.46 -23.55
N ASP A 129 0.03 -1.55 -24.77
CA ASP A 129 0.09 -0.47 -25.75
C ASP A 129 -1.30 0.17 -25.97
N THR A 130 -2.35 -0.65 -26.02
CA THR A 130 -3.71 -0.20 -26.32
C THR A 130 -4.41 0.50 -25.15
N VAL A 131 -3.83 0.50 -23.96
CA VAL A 131 -4.39 1.11 -22.74
C VAL A 131 -3.86 2.53 -22.57
N THR A 132 -4.74 3.47 -22.21
CA THR A 132 -4.39 4.89 -22.00
C THR A 132 -3.14 5.01 -21.12
N PRO A 133 -2.10 5.79 -21.50
CA PRO A 133 -0.82 5.83 -20.78
C PRO A 133 -0.92 6.12 -19.29
N LEU A 134 -1.91 6.92 -18.86
CA LEU A 134 -2.22 7.18 -17.45
C LEU A 134 -2.64 5.90 -16.69
N ALA A 135 -3.58 5.13 -17.25
CA ALA A 135 -4.08 3.90 -16.64
C ALA A 135 -2.98 2.81 -16.62
N ARG A 136 -2.23 2.66 -17.73
CA ARG A 136 -1.04 1.81 -17.79
C ARG A 136 0.01 2.21 -16.74
N GLY A 137 0.22 3.52 -16.54
CA GLY A 137 1.12 4.08 -15.54
C GLY A 137 0.70 3.71 -14.11
N LYS A 138 -0.58 3.89 -13.76
CA LYS A 138 -1.13 3.50 -12.45
C LYS A 138 -0.92 2.02 -12.15
N LEU A 139 -1.32 1.12 -13.06
CA LEU A 139 -1.20 -0.32 -12.86
C LEU A 139 0.27 -0.77 -12.74
N ASN A 140 1.17 -0.22 -13.56
CA ASN A 140 2.61 -0.50 -13.45
C ASN A 140 3.24 0.06 -12.16
N ALA A 141 2.76 1.20 -11.67
CA ALA A 141 3.22 1.78 -10.40
C ALA A 141 2.82 0.91 -9.20
N ALA A 142 1.55 0.44 -9.15
CA ALA A 142 1.07 -0.51 -8.15
C ALA A 142 1.87 -1.82 -8.17
N PHE A 143 2.09 -2.39 -9.37
CA PHE A 143 2.89 -3.62 -9.54
C PHE A 143 4.35 -3.45 -9.07
N THR A 144 4.97 -2.29 -9.35
CA THR A 144 6.32 -1.96 -8.87
C THR A 144 6.34 -1.71 -7.36
N GLN A 145 5.27 -1.18 -6.77
CA GLN A 145 5.15 -0.99 -5.33
C GLN A 145 5.13 -2.33 -4.59
N ILE A 146 4.27 -3.27 -5.02
CA ILE A 146 4.13 -4.60 -4.41
C ILE A 146 5.45 -5.38 -4.43
N GLN A 147 6.19 -5.36 -5.55
CA GLN A 147 7.50 -6.02 -5.63
C GLN A 147 8.51 -5.44 -4.62
N ARG A 148 8.51 -4.11 -4.43
CA ARG A 148 9.39 -3.46 -3.45
C ARG A 148 9.00 -3.85 -2.02
N GLU A 149 7.72 -3.76 -1.69
CA GLU A 149 7.20 -4.04 -0.35
C GLU A 149 7.37 -5.52 0.02
N SER A 150 7.17 -6.45 -0.92
CA SER A 150 7.49 -7.88 -0.77
C SER A 150 8.98 -8.11 -0.49
N ARG A 151 9.88 -7.48 -1.25
CA ARG A 151 11.33 -7.61 -1.05
C ARG A 151 11.77 -7.04 0.31
N GLU A 152 11.29 -5.86 0.69
CA GLU A 152 11.62 -5.28 1.99
C GLU A 152 11.06 -6.13 3.15
N ALA A 153 9.90 -6.76 2.98
CA ALA A 153 9.34 -7.70 3.96
C ALA A 153 10.21 -8.97 4.10
N GLU A 154 10.70 -9.52 3.00
CA GLU A 154 11.63 -10.66 2.99
C GLU A 154 12.98 -10.30 3.63
N GLU A 155 13.55 -9.12 3.32
CA GLU A 155 14.79 -8.65 3.94
C GLU A 155 14.62 -8.42 5.46
N ARG A 156 13.46 -7.90 5.91
CA ARG A 156 13.11 -7.79 7.34
C ARG A 156 12.96 -9.17 8.01
N LEU A 157 12.30 -10.13 7.35
CA LEU A 157 12.15 -11.50 7.86
C LEU A 157 13.51 -12.20 7.97
N ARG A 158 14.40 -12.02 6.99
CA ARG A 158 15.75 -12.57 7.03
C ARG A 158 16.55 -11.97 8.19
N GLY A 159 16.48 -10.66 8.39
CA GLY A 159 17.13 -9.98 9.53
C GLY A 159 16.63 -10.45 10.90
N THR A 160 15.34 -10.73 11.08
CA THR A 160 14.84 -11.29 12.36
C THR A 160 15.28 -12.74 12.57
N GLN A 161 15.37 -13.54 11.51
CA GLN A 161 15.85 -14.92 11.58
C GLN A 161 17.39 -15.00 11.78
N GLU A 162 18.17 -14.11 11.16
CA GLU A 162 19.61 -13.93 11.39
C GLU A 162 19.89 -13.54 12.85
N MET A 163 19.13 -12.57 13.39
CA MET A 163 19.21 -12.16 14.80
C MET A 163 18.84 -13.31 15.74
N LYS A 164 17.74 -14.03 15.46
CA LYS A 164 17.28 -15.19 16.25
C LYS A 164 18.33 -16.30 16.28
N PHE A 165 18.94 -16.62 15.14
CA PHE A 165 20.03 -17.60 15.06
C PHE A 165 21.24 -17.15 15.87
N THR A 166 21.69 -15.91 15.69
CA THR A 166 22.82 -15.31 16.43
C THR A 166 22.61 -15.35 17.94
N ILE A 167 21.39 -15.04 18.41
CA ILE A 167 21.02 -15.12 19.83
C ILE A 167 21.05 -16.58 20.32
N SER A 168 20.52 -17.54 19.55
CA SER A 168 20.57 -18.97 19.91
C SER A 168 22.02 -19.45 20.08
N THR A 169 22.86 -19.22 19.07
CA THR A 169 24.29 -19.60 19.11
C THR A 169 25.04 -18.93 20.26
N THR A 170 24.73 -17.67 20.58
CA THR A 170 25.34 -16.96 21.71
C THR A 170 24.91 -17.56 23.06
N ILE A 171 23.62 -17.85 23.23
CA ILE A 171 23.08 -18.48 24.45
C ILE A 171 23.66 -19.89 24.62
N GLU A 172 23.66 -20.70 23.56
CA GLU A 172 24.25 -22.04 23.55
C GLU A 172 25.74 -21.98 23.93
N PHE A 173 26.53 -21.11 23.30
CA PHE A 173 27.95 -20.96 23.62
C PHE A 173 28.20 -20.57 25.08
N VAL A 174 27.42 -19.62 25.63
CA VAL A 174 27.54 -19.20 27.03
C VAL A 174 27.10 -20.31 27.99
N LEU A 175 26.00 -21.02 27.69
CA LEU A 175 25.52 -22.13 28.51
C LEU A 175 26.48 -23.31 28.51
N PHE A 176 26.94 -23.79 27.35
CA PHE A 176 27.90 -24.89 27.28
C PHE A 176 29.24 -24.53 27.91
N THR A 177 29.79 -23.34 27.64
CA THR A 177 31.05 -22.87 28.27
C THR A 177 30.89 -22.74 29.79
N GLY A 178 29.76 -22.23 30.26
CA GLY A 178 29.43 -22.12 31.69
C GLY A 178 29.29 -23.48 32.36
N ILE A 179 28.57 -24.41 31.75
CA ILE A 179 28.37 -25.78 32.25
C ILE A 179 29.70 -26.53 32.32
N VAL A 180 30.54 -26.46 31.27
CA VAL A 180 31.88 -27.07 31.26
C VAL A 180 32.73 -26.53 32.42
N ARG A 181 32.83 -25.20 32.56
CA ARG A 181 33.59 -24.58 33.67
C ARG A 181 33.04 -24.95 35.05
N VAL A 182 31.72 -25.04 35.21
CA VAL A 182 31.09 -25.49 36.46
C VAL A 182 31.39 -26.97 36.74
N MET A 183 31.46 -27.82 35.72
CA MET A 183 31.88 -29.22 35.85
C MET A 183 33.37 -29.33 36.20
N GLU A 184 34.26 -28.54 35.56
CA GLU A 184 35.69 -28.46 35.91
C GLU A 184 35.90 -28.03 37.38
N VAL A 185 35.19 -26.99 37.85
CA VAL A 185 35.30 -26.52 39.23
C VAL A 185 34.77 -27.57 40.22
N LYS A 186 33.64 -28.23 39.93
CA LYS A 186 33.10 -29.32 40.76
C LYS A 186 34.04 -30.53 40.80
N LEU A 187 34.63 -30.91 39.66
CA LEU A 187 35.61 -32.00 39.57
C LEU A 187 36.88 -31.66 40.36
N ASN A 188 37.42 -30.44 40.22
CA ASN A 188 38.58 -29.99 40.99
C ASN A 188 38.32 -29.92 42.51
N GLN A 189 37.11 -29.57 42.94
CA GLN A 189 36.74 -29.67 44.36
C GLN A 189 36.63 -31.13 44.84
N LEU A 190 36.04 -32.03 44.03
CA LEU A 190 36.00 -33.46 44.34
C LEU A 190 37.39 -34.09 44.43
N ILE A 191 38.30 -33.73 43.52
CA ILE A 191 39.71 -34.18 43.55
C ILE A 191 40.39 -33.70 44.82
N LYS A 192 40.31 -32.39 45.14
CA LYS A 192 40.89 -31.85 46.39
C LYS A 192 40.36 -32.60 47.61
N ARG A 193 39.04 -32.64 47.80
CA ARG A 193 38.37 -33.24 48.97
C ARG A 193 38.55 -34.76 49.10
N ARG A 194 39.12 -35.43 48.09
CA ARG A 194 39.43 -36.87 48.11
C ARG A 194 40.93 -37.17 48.30
N PHE A 195 41.80 -36.17 48.10
CA PHE A 195 43.26 -36.34 48.11
C PHE A 195 44.04 -35.31 48.96
N ASP A 196 43.34 -34.42 49.69
CA ASP A 196 43.83 -33.40 50.65
C ASP A 196 45.36 -33.31 50.82
N GLY A 197 46.02 -32.69 49.84
CA GLY A 197 47.45 -32.35 49.88
C GLY A 197 48.44 -33.51 49.71
N LYS A 198 48.02 -34.77 49.50
CA LYS A 198 48.92 -35.93 49.37
C LYS A 198 48.57 -36.89 48.22
N ALA A 199 48.61 -36.36 47.00
CA ALA A 199 48.89 -37.17 45.81
C ALA A 199 50.38 -37.02 45.46
N LEU A 200 51.17 -38.09 45.65
CA LEU A 200 52.53 -38.16 45.11
C LEU A 200 52.46 -38.23 43.59
N TRP A 201 53.12 -37.30 42.89
CA TRP A 201 53.37 -37.44 41.46
C TRP A 201 54.46 -38.50 41.22
N THR A 202 54.09 -39.77 41.32
CA THR A 202 54.86 -40.84 40.67
C THR A 202 54.76 -40.65 39.18
N SER A 203 55.82 -40.13 38.56
CA SER A 203 55.94 -40.04 37.11
C SER A 203 55.92 -41.47 36.53
N ILE A 204 54.79 -41.87 35.95
CA ILE A 204 54.74 -42.98 35.02
C ILE A 204 55.15 -42.40 33.68
N GLY A 205 56.45 -42.46 33.38
CA GLY A 205 56.96 -42.15 32.06
C GLY A 205 56.40 -43.16 31.06
N MET A 206 55.64 -42.68 30.07
CA MET A 206 55.31 -43.49 28.91
C MET A 206 56.46 -43.41 27.92
N SER A 207 57.11 -44.56 27.72
CA SER A 207 57.94 -44.85 26.53
C SER A 207 57.06 -45.32 25.38
#